data_AF-B8X354-F1
#
_entry.id   AF-B8X354-F1
#
_cell.length_a   1.000
_cell.length_b   1.000
_cell.length_c   1.000
_cell.angle_alpha   90.00
_cell.angle_beta   90.00
_cell.angle_gamma   90.00
#
_symmetry.space_group_name_H-M   'P 1'
#
loop_
_entity.id
_entity.type
_entity.pdbx_description
1 polymer ?
#
loop_
_entity_poly.entity_id
_entity_poly.type
_entity_poly.pdbx_seq_one_letter_code
_entity_poly.pdbx_strand_id
1 'polypeptide(L)'
;MLKTCWLLSLFLLASGQETCDFACPDHIDLVCGSDGVTYPNLCILELADCLSDEDITLAHPGPCETKQESCDMLCYTNYDPVCGSDGVTYSNLCNLEVADCLSDEDITLAYEGECKGRVKENCDNGCPDNYDPVCGSNGVTYPNLCHLERENCLSDEEITVAYEGECKNCDSGCPENYDPVCGSDGVTYPNVCELERANCLSDEEITVAYPGECNSCDFGCSGLWDPVCGSDGVTYSNLCQLEIANCLNGGDISLAYPGECQAKDGPCDILCTANYDPVCGSDGNTYGNACELEVADCKSDDDITLAHSGPC
;
A
#
# COMPACT_ATOMS: atom_id res chain seq x y z
N MET A 1 -26.28 -67.05 -0.14
CA MET A 1 -27.29 -66.44 -1.02
C MET A 1 -26.86 -65.00 -1.26
N LEU A 2 -26.85 -64.61 -2.54
CA LEU A 2 -26.37 -63.33 -3.07
C LEU A 2 -26.99 -62.11 -2.38
N LYS A 3 -26.20 -61.03 -2.29
CA LYS A 3 -26.60 -59.70 -2.81
C LYS A 3 -25.36 -58.83 -3.09
N THR A 4 -25.17 -58.58 -4.38
CA THR A 4 -24.53 -57.40 -5.00
C THR A 4 -25.26 -56.12 -4.53
N CYS A 5 -24.72 -54.90 -4.48
CA CYS A 5 -24.14 -54.09 -5.56
C CYS A 5 -23.49 -52.80 -4.98
N TRP A 6 -22.28 -52.42 -5.43
CA TRP A 6 -21.92 -51.25 -6.28
C TRP A 6 -21.71 -49.89 -5.59
N LEU A 7 -20.48 -49.37 -5.75
CA LEU A 7 -20.09 -48.05 -6.29
C LEU A 7 -18.55 -47.94 -6.12
N LEU A 8 -17.71 -48.31 -7.12
CA LEU A 8 -17.07 -47.39 -8.08
C LEU A 8 -16.75 -46.03 -7.43
N SER A 9 -15.50 -45.59 -7.32
CA SER A 9 -14.72 -45.16 -8.49
C SER A 9 -13.26 -44.86 -8.12
N LEU A 10 -12.37 -45.19 -9.07
CA LEU A 10 -11.08 -44.56 -9.38
C LEU A 10 -10.09 -44.28 -8.23
N PHE A 11 -9.04 -45.08 -8.15
CA PHE A 11 -7.69 -44.52 -8.13
C PHE A 11 -6.79 -45.34 -9.06
N LEU A 12 -6.00 -44.60 -9.83
CA LEU A 12 -5.22 -45.07 -10.96
C LEU A 12 -4.12 -46.04 -10.53
N LEU A 13 -3.72 -46.84 -11.51
CA LEU A 13 -2.42 -47.51 -11.62
C LEU A 13 -1.31 -46.65 -10.99
N ALA A 14 -0.82 -47.05 -9.81
CA ALA A 14 0.50 -46.67 -9.37
C ALA A 14 1.49 -47.38 -10.31
N SER A 15 1.93 -46.64 -11.30
CA SER A 15 3.07 -46.96 -12.16
C SER A 15 4.33 -47.02 -11.30
N GLY A 16 5.29 -47.84 -11.74
CA GLY A 16 6.51 -48.27 -11.04
C GLY A 16 7.06 -47.32 -9.97
N GLN A 17 7.08 -47.81 -8.73
CA GLN A 17 8.01 -47.30 -7.75
C GLN A 17 9.32 -48.06 -7.96
N GLU A 18 10.22 -47.50 -8.77
CA GLU A 18 11.62 -47.94 -8.78
C GLU A 18 12.19 -47.63 -7.40
N THR A 19 12.49 -48.67 -6.64
CA THR A 19 13.18 -48.50 -5.36
C THR A 19 14.61 -48.05 -5.68
N CYS A 20 15.01 -46.88 -5.17
CA CYS A 20 16.34 -46.28 -5.30
C CYS A 20 17.39 -47.03 -4.47
N ASP A 21 17.54 -48.32 -4.72
CA ASP A 21 18.39 -49.24 -3.98
C ASP A 21 19.30 -49.98 -4.95
N PHE A 22 20.27 -49.25 -5.48
CA PHE A 22 21.33 -49.77 -6.34
C PHE A 22 22.70 -49.24 -5.91
N ALA A 23 23.73 -50.06 -6.09
CA ALA A 23 25.10 -49.73 -5.69
C ALA A 23 25.86 -49.11 -6.86
N CYS A 24 26.46 -47.94 -6.63
CA CYS A 24 27.27 -47.27 -7.63
C CYS A 24 28.76 -47.64 -7.54
N PRO A 25 29.45 -47.83 -8.68
CA PRO A 25 30.89 -48.07 -8.70
C PRO A 25 31.69 -46.84 -8.22
N ASP A 26 32.80 -47.08 -7.53
CA ASP A 26 33.66 -46.05 -6.93
C ASP A 26 34.77 -45.57 -7.89
N HIS A 27 34.37 -45.12 -9.08
CA HIS A 27 35.25 -44.47 -10.06
C HIS A 27 34.79 -43.05 -10.32
N ILE A 28 35.74 -42.17 -10.63
CA ILE A 28 35.49 -40.74 -10.80
C ILE A 28 35.51 -40.42 -12.30
N ASP A 29 34.32 -40.27 -12.87
CA ASP A 29 34.05 -39.79 -14.22
C ASP A 29 33.05 -38.63 -14.10
N LEU A 30 33.55 -37.45 -13.75
CA LEU A 30 32.73 -36.30 -13.34
C LEU A 30 31.64 -35.96 -14.37
N VAL A 31 30.45 -35.65 -13.88
CA VAL A 31 29.29 -35.19 -14.67
C VAL A 31 28.58 -34.04 -13.99
N CYS A 32 27.96 -33.16 -14.78
CA CYS A 32 27.18 -32.04 -14.30
C CYS A 32 25.69 -32.37 -14.38
N GLY A 33 24.98 -32.22 -13.25
CA GLY A 33 23.53 -32.31 -13.20
C GLY A 33 22.85 -31.02 -13.66
N SER A 34 21.60 -31.14 -14.10
CA SER A 34 20.72 -30.00 -14.43
C SER A 34 20.38 -29.11 -13.23
N ASP A 35 20.65 -29.60 -12.02
CA ASP A 35 20.60 -28.86 -10.76
C ASP A 35 21.87 -28.02 -10.49
N GLY A 36 22.85 -28.07 -11.40
CA GLY A 36 24.12 -27.35 -11.26
C GLY A 36 25.11 -28.02 -10.30
N VAL A 37 24.86 -29.27 -9.89
CA VAL A 37 25.75 -30.02 -8.99
C VAL A 37 26.66 -30.97 -9.77
N THR A 38 27.95 -31.00 -9.39
CA THR A 38 28.92 -31.96 -9.96
C THR A 38 28.84 -33.30 -9.22
N TYR A 39 28.58 -34.36 -9.97
CA TYR A 39 28.55 -35.72 -9.44
C TYR A 39 29.81 -36.51 -9.78
N PRO A 40 30.26 -37.43 -8.91
CA PRO A 40 31.44 -38.26 -9.16
C PRO A 40 31.37 -39.10 -10.42
N ASN A 41 30.17 -39.57 -10.79
CA ASN A 41 29.88 -40.31 -12.01
C ASN A 41 28.36 -40.34 -12.28
N LEU A 42 27.97 -40.78 -13.48
CA LEU A 42 26.57 -40.85 -13.91
C LEU A 42 25.68 -41.70 -13.00
N CYS A 43 26.19 -42.79 -12.43
CA CYS A 43 25.42 -43.61 -11.50
C CYS A 43 25.04 -42.85 -10.22
N ILE A 44 25.98 -42.06 -9.67
CA ILE A 44 25.72 -41.25 -8.48
C ILE A 44 24.71 -40.13 -8.78
N LEU A 45 24.71 -39.58 -10.01
CA LEU A 45 23.69 -38.63 -10.48
C LEU A 45 22.31 -39.31 -10.54
N GLU A 46 22.19 -40.46 -11.20
CA GLU A 46 20.93 -41.23 -11.28
C GLU A 46 20.41 -41.64 -9.89
N LEU A 47 21.29 -41.94 -8.95
CA LEU A 47 20.92 -42.23 -7.58
C LEU A 47 20.39 -40.98 -6.85
N ALA A 48 20.99 -39.82 -7.10
CA ALA A 48 20.55 -38.55 -6.53
C ALA A 48 19.19 -38.11 -7.10
N ASP A 49 18.98 -38.25 -8.41
CA ASP A 49 17.68 -38.05 -9.08
C ASP A 49 16.59 -38.93 -8.44
N CYS A 50 16.85 -40.23 -8.31
CA CYS A 50 15.91 -41.18 -7.72
C CYS A 50 15.56 -40.84 -6.26
N LEU A 51 16.54 -40.36 -5.47
CA LEU A 51 16.35 -40.00 -4.06
C LEU A 51 15.76 -38.59 -3.85
N SER A 52 15.72 -37.77 -4.90
CA SER A 52 15.18 -36.42 -4.89
C SER A 52 13.70 -36.42 -5.27
N ASP A 53 12.99 -35.35 -4.88
CA ASP A 53 11.64 -35.06 -5.38
C ASP A 53 11.70 -34.19 -6.68
N GLU A 54 12.91 -33.87 -7.17
CA GLU A 54 13.19 -33.10 -8.38
C GLU A 54 13.74 -34.00 -9.51
N ASP A 55 13.46 -33.66 -10.78
CA ASP A 55 13.92 -34.39 -11.98
C ASP A 55 15.33 -33.89 -12.38
N ILE A 56 16.36 -34.57 -11.88
CA ILE A 56 17.77 -34.21 -12.07
C ILE A 56 18.33 -35.02 -13.25
N THR A 57 18.34 -34.39 -14.42
CA THR A 57 18.94 -34.96 -15.64
C THR A 57 20.41 -34.59 -15.80
N LEU A 58 21.16 -35.37 -16.59
CA LEU A 58 22.53 -35.02 -17.00
C LEU A 58 22.52 -33.75 -17.87
N ALA A 59 23.16 -32.68 -17.40
CA ALA A 59 23.37 -31.46 -18.18
C ALA A 59 24.50 -31.65 -19.20
N HIS A 60 25.70 -32.01 -18.75
CA HIS A 60 26.83 -32.32 -19.62
C HIS A 60 27.91 -33.20 -18.93
N PRO A 61 28.78 -33.88 -19.69
CA PRO A 61 29.96 -34.54 -19.14
C PRO A 61 30.97 -33.52 -18.57
N GLY A 62 31.69 -33.89 -17.51
CA GLY A 62 32.59 -32.99 -16.79
C GLY A 62 31.93 -32.31 -15.58
N PRO A 63 32.71 -31.59 -14.75
CA PRO A 63 32.16 -30.85 -13.62
C PRO A 63 31.26 -29.71 -14.09
N CYS A 64 30.28 -29.33 -13.27
CA CYS A 64 29.56 -28.08 -13.48
C CYS A 64 30.52 -26.91 -13.34
N GLU A 65 30.51 -26.04 -14.35
CA GLU A 65 31.27 -24.79 -14.32
C GLU A 65 30.39 -23.69 -13.72
N THR A 66 30.99 -22.85 -12.90
CA THR A 66 30.31 -21.62 -12.48
C THR A 66 30.15 -20.69 -13.69
N LYS A 67 29.13 -19.80 -13.68
CA LYS A 67 28.99 -18.74 -14.70
C LYS A 67 30.29 -17.94 -14.87
N GLN A 68 31.08 -17.85 -13.80
CA GLN A 68 32.39 -17.22 -13.80
C GLN A 68 33.48 -18.01 -14.53
N GLU A 69 33.46 -19.34 -14.46
CA GLU A 69 34.39 -20.22 -15.19
C GLU A 69 33.99 -20.36 -16.65
N SER A 70 32.69 -20.35 -16.97
CA SER A 70 32.20 -20.40 -18.36
C SER A 70 32.47 -19.11 -19.14
N CYS A 71 32.48 -17.98 -18.44
CA CYS A 71 32.78 -16.66 -18.99
C CYS A 71 34.27 -16.27 -18.85
N ASP A 72 35.14 -17.22 -18.45
CA ASP A 72 36.58 -16.99 -18.28
C ASP A 72 37.28 -16.87 -19.64
N MET A 73 37.04 -15.73 -20.30
CA MET A 73 37.70 -15.37 -21.56
C MET A 73 38.96 -14.57 -21.25
N LEU A 74 40.09 -15.03 -21.80
CA LEU A 74 41.36 -14.31 -21.70
C LEU A 74 41.33 -13.04 -22.56
N CYS A 75 40.94 -11.92 -21.97
CA CYS A 75 40.99 -10.62 -22.63
C CYS A 75 42.40 -10.05 -22.63
N TYR A 76 42.80 -9.56 -23.80
CA TYR A 76 44.01 -8.77 -23.96
C TYR A 76 43.84 -7.37 -23.32
N THR A 77 44.94 -6.77 -22.86
CA THR A 77 44.93 -5.51 -22.08
C THR A 77 45.16 -4.25 -22.93
N ASN A 78 44.93 -4.32 -24.24
CA ASN A 78 44.92 -3.10 -25.05
C ASN A 78 43.78 -2.17 -24.57
N TYR A 79 43.92 -0.89 -24.91
CA TYR A 79 42.91 0.10 -24.61
C TYR A 79 42.35 0.64 -25.92
N ASP A 80 41.28 -0.01 -26.39
CA ASP A 80 40.51 0.34 -27.59
C ASP A 80 39.03 0.44 -27.14
N PRO A 81 38.65 1.54 -26.45
CA PRO A 81 37.45 1.56 -25.63
C PRO A 81 36.16 1.46 -26.44
N VAL A 82 35.14 0.89 -25.82
CA VAL A 82 33.79 0.76 -26.38
C VAL A 82 32.73 1.11 -25.34
N CYS A 83 31.57 1.59 -25.80
CA CYS A 83 30.44 1.89 -24.94
C CYS A 83 29.37 0.80 -25.05
N GLY A 84 28.97 0.21 -23.91
CA GLY A 84 27.88 -0.75 -23.84
C GLY A 84 26.49 -0.10 -23.87
N SER A 85 25.45 -0.88 -24.17
CA SER A 85 24.05 -0.46 -24.11
C SER A 85 23.58 -0.11 -22.70
N ASP A 86 24.32 -0.57 -21.69
CA ASP A 86 24.18 -0.23 -20.27
C ASP A 86 24.81 1.13 -19.90
N GLY A 87 25.46 1.81 -20.85
CA GLY A 87 26.13 3.09 -20.64
C GLY A 87 27.48 2.99 -19.94
N VAL A 88 28.06 1.79 -19.79
CA VAL A 88 29.37 1.57 -19.20
C VAL A 88 30.46 1.55 -20.27
N THR A 89 31.60 2.17 -19.96
CA THR A 89 32.79 2.14 -20.83
C THR A 89 33.62 0.91 -20.53
N TYR A 90 33.85 0.08 -21.54
CA TYR A 90 34.72 -1.08 -21.47
C TYR A 90 36.07 -0.77 -22.13
N SER A 91 37.15 -1.32 -21.57
CA SER A 91 38.53 -1.13 -22.06
C SER A 91 38.73 -1.61 -23.50
N ASN A 92 37.97 -2.62 -23.91
CA ASN A 92 37.89 -3.14 -25.26
C ASN A 92 36.65 -4.05 -25.39
N LEU A 93 36.34 -4.45 -26.63
CA LEU A 93 35.19 -5.30 -26.94
C LEU A 93 35.20 -6.64 -26.19
N CYS A 94 36.36 -7.24 -25.95
CA CYS A 94 36.45 -8.50 -25.18
C CYS A 94 35.96 -8.31 -23.73
N ASN A 95 36.35 -7.20 -23.08
CA ASN A 95 35.88 -6.92 -21.73
C ASN A 95 34.37 -6.61 -21.67
N LEU A 96 33.78 -6.12 -22.76
CA LEU A 96 32.33 -5.98 -22.91
C LEU A 96 31.66 -7.37 -23.01
N GLU A 97 32.17 -8.25 -23.87
CA GLU A 97 31.63 -9.62 -24.04
C GLU A 97 31.71 -10.46 -22.75
N VAL A 98 32.78 -10.29 -21.96
CA VAL A 98 32.88 -10.93 -20.64
C VAL A 98 31.81 -10.38 -19.68
N ALA A 99 31.58 -9.07 -19.69
CA ALA A 99 30.57 -8.46 -18.83
C ALA A 99 29.15 -8.87 -19.22
N ASP A 100 28.84 -8.92 -20.52
CA ASP A 100 27.59 -9.47 -21.07
C ASP A 100 27.37 -10.92 -20.61
N CYS A 101 28.38 -11.78 -20.79
CA CYS A 101 28.33 -13.18 -20.38
C CYS A 101 28.06 -13.36 -18.88
N LEU A 102 28.63 -12.50 -18.03
CA LEU A 102 28.44 -12.55 -16.57
C LEU A 102 27.11 -11.93 -16.11
N SER A 103 26.55 -11.01 -16.90
CA SER A 103 25.30 -10.30 -16.61
C SER A 103 24.07 -11.20 -16.83
N ASP A 104 22.96 -10.88 -16.15
CA ASP A 104 21.64 -11.46 -16.43
C ASP A 104 20.85 -10.61 -17.45
N GLU A 105 21.38 -9.44 -17.80
CA GLU A 105 20.88 -8.52 -18.83
C GLU A 105 21.72 -8.62 -20.11
N ASP A 106 21.11 -8.39 -21.27
CA ASP A 106 21.77 -8.39 -22.60
C ASP A 106 22.51 -7.06 -22.83
N ILE A 107 23.84 -7.10 -22.69
CA ILE A 107 24.72 -5.93 -22.83
C ILE A 107 25.36 -5.97 -24.23
N THR A 108 24.87 -5.11 -25.11
CA THR A 108 25.35 -5.02 -26.50
C THR A 108 26.26 -3.81 -26.72
N LEU A 109 27.06 -3.83 -27.78
CA LEU A 109 27.85 -2.67 -28.19
C LEU A 109 26.92 -1.54 -28.65
N ALA A 110 26.92 -0.40 -27.94
CA ALA A 110 26.21 0.80 -28.37
C ALA A 110 26.98 1.56 -29.46
N TYR A 111 28.26 1.88 -29.20
CA TYR A 111 29.16 2.53 -30.17
C TYR A 111 30.63 2.39 -29.78
N GLU A 112 31.53 2.58 -30.76
CA GLU A 112 32.98 2.59 -30.55
C GLU A 112 33.44 3.88 -29.84
N GLY A 113 34.41 3.74 -28.93
CA GLY A 113 34.92 4.79 -28.06
C GLY A 113 34.38 4.72 -26.64
N GLU A 114 34.92 5.56 -25.76
CA GLU A 114 34.39 5.70 -24.40
C GLU A 114 32.94 6.20 -24.43
N CYS A 115 32.13 5.76 -23.46
CA CYS A 115 30.80 6.31 -23.29
C CYS A 115 30.90 7.81 -23.06
N LYS A 116 30.31 8.56 -23.97
CA LYS A 116 29.97 9.95 -23.73
C LYS A 116 28.81 9.88 -22.76
N GLY A 117 29.07 10.18 -21.47
CA GLY A 117 28.00 10.39 -20.49
C GLY A 117 26.91 11.28 -21.09
N ARG A 118 25.64 11.08 -20.69
CA ARG A 118 24.44 11.68 -21.33
C ARG A 118 24.81 12.98 -22.03
N VAL A 119 24.88 12.94 -23.36
CA VAL A 119 25.24 14.12 -24.14
C VAL A 119 24.14 15.16 -23.87
N LYS A 120 24.41 16.10 -22.96
CA LYS A 120 23.55 17.24 -22.58
C LYS A 120 23.53 18.25 -23.73
N GLU A 121 23.19 17.81 -24.94
CA GLU A 121 23.00 18.72 -26.05
C GLU A 121 21.68 19.44 -25.86
N ASN A 122 21.76 20.78 -25.75
CA ASN A 122 20.63 21.70 -25.80
C ASN A 122 19.73 21.78 -24.55
N CYS A 123 20.26 21.55 -23.34
CA CYS A 123 19.53 21.84 -22.08
C CYS A 123 19.26 23.34 -21.87
N ASP A 124 19.97 24.21 -22.58
CA ASP A 124 19.96 25.66 -22.36
C ASP A 124 18.98 26.41 -23.30
N ASN A 125 17.98 25.70 -23.80
CA ASN A 125 16.82 26.32 -24.43
C ASN A 125 16.07 27.06 -23.32
N GLY A 126 16.14 28.39 -23.31
CA GLY A 126 15.55 29.22 -22.25
C GLY A 126 14.09 28.83 -21.95
N CYS A 127 13.74 28.81 -20.67
CA CYS A 127 12.37 28.54 -20.23
C CYS A 127 11.52 29.81 -20.23
N PRO A 128 10.20 29.71 -20.49
CA PRO A 128 9.30 30.83 -20.30
C PRO A 128 9.17 31.20 -18.80
N ASP A 129 8.95 32.49 -18.52
CA ASP A 129 8.84 33.03 -17.15
C ASP A 129 7.43 32.89 -16.53
N ASN A 130 6.60 31.95 -17.00
CA ASN A 130 5.29 31.69 -16.39
C ASN A 130 5.46 30.96 -15.05
N TYR A 131 4.63 31.34 -14.07
CA TYR A 131 4.66 30.74 -12.73
C TYR A 131 3.49 29.77 -12.57
N ASP A 132 3.73 28.52 -12.97
CA ASP A 132 2.83 27.37 -12.84
C ASP A 132 3.60 26.28 -12.08
N PRO A 133 3.76 26.43 -10.75
CA PRO A 133 4.79 25.72 -10.00
C PRO A 133 4.53 24.21 -9.96
N VAL A 134 5.63 23.44 -9.92
CA VAL A 134 5.61 22.00 -9.70
C VAL A 134 6.60 21.63 -8.61
N CYS A 135 6.22 20.69 -7.75
CA CYS A 135 7.12 20.12 -6.76
C CYS A 135 7.87 18.95 -7.40
N GLY A 136 9.20 19.00 -7.42
CA GLY A 136 10.02 17.88 -7.88
C GLY A 136 10.10 16.76 -6.83
N SER A 137 10.40 15.54 -7.28
CA SER A 137 10.67 14.38 -6.41
C SER A 137 11.86 14.62 -5.46
N ASN A 138 12.71 15.60 -5.76
CA ASN A 138 13.81 16.06 -4.91
C ASN A 138 13.39 17.12 -3.86
N GLY A 139 12.09 17.41 -3.70
CA GLY A 139 11.57 18.36 -2.72
C GLY A 139 11.81 19.83 -3.08
N VAL A 140 12.19 20.12 -4.32
CA VAL A 140 12.43 21.49 -4.81
C VAL A 140 11.23 21.97 -5.61
N THR A 141 10.77 23.19 -5.32
CA THR A 141 9.76 23.89 -6.12
C THR A 141 10.39 24.45 -7.39
N TYR A 142 9.90 24.04 -8.56
CA TYR A 142 10.27 24.62 -9.84
C TYR A 142 9.20 25.59 -10.31
N PRO A 143 9.57 26.77 -10.90
CA PRO A 143 8.58 27.76 -11.36
C PRO A 143 7.59 27.24 -12.39
N ASN A 144 8.01 26.27 -13.20
CA ASN A 144 7.18 25.52 -14.14
C ASN A 144 7.89 24.23 -14.57
N LEU A 145 7.19 23.36 -15.31
CA LEU A 145 7.72 22.08 -15.79
C LEU A 145 8.99 22.23 -16.63
N CYS A 146 9.13 23.29 -17.45
CA CYS A 146 10.35 23.51 -18.23
C CYS A 146 11.57 23.66 -17.33
N HIS A 147 11.44 24.39 -16.21
CA HIS A 147 12.56 24.54 -15.27
C HIS A 147 12.96 23.23 -14.59
N LEU A 148 12.00 22.33 -14.33
CA LEU A 148 12.27 20.99 -13.80
C LEU A 148 12.97 20.12 -14.85
N GLU A 149 12.45 20.07 -16.08
CA GLU A 149 13.04 19.32 -17.19
C GLU A 149 14.45 19.81 -17.53
N ARG A 150 14.67 21.12 -17.45
CA ARG A 150 16.01 21.70 -17.59
C ARG A 150 16.95 21.22 -16.48
N GLU A 151 16.50 21.16 -15.23
CA GLU A 151 17.33 20.64 -14.14
C GLU A 151 17.64 19.15 -14.31
N ASN A 152 16.67 18.33 -14.73
CA ASN A 152 16.92 16.94 -15.15
C ASN A 152 17.94 16.81 -16.27
N CYS A 153 17.89 17.76 -17.22
CA CYS A 153 18.83 17.80 -18.32
C CYS A 153 20.21 18.26 -17.84
N LEU A 154 20.31 19.16 -16.85
CA LEU A 154 21.57 19.72 -16.35
C LEU A 154 22.23 18.89 -15.25
N SER A 155 21.45 18.14 -14.47
CA SER A 155 21.90 17.23 -13.42
C SER A 155 22.03 15.79 -13.95
N ASP A 156 22.58 14.90 -13.15
CA ASP A 156 22.57 13.45 -13.42
C ASP A 156 21.47 12.75 -12.58
N GLU A 157 20.59 13.54 -11.96
CA GLU A 157 19.45 13.07 -11.17
C GLU A 157 18.24 12.80 -12.07
N GLU A 158 17.37 11.89 -11.61
CA GLU A 158 16.07 11.65 -12.23
C GLU A 158 14.99 12.29 -11.35
N ILE A 159 14.71 13.57 -11.61
CA ILE A 159 13.72 14.38 -10.89
C ILE A 159 12.38 14.26 -11.61
N THR A 160 11.37 13.65 -11.00
CA THR A 160 10.01 13.59 -11.55
C THR A 160 9.13 14.65 -10.90
N VAL A 161 7.96 14.93 -11.47
CA VAL A 161 6.97 15.76 -10.75
C VAL A 161 6.38 14.92 -9.62
N ALA A 162 6.54 15.37 -8.38
CA ALA A 162 5.89 14.77 -7.21
C ALA A 162 4.40 15.15 -7.19
N TYR A 163 4.10 16.45 -7.31
CA TYR A 163 2.74 16.98 -7.43
C TYR A 163 2.74 18.41 -8.01
N GLU A 164 1.57 18.86 -8.47
CA GLU A 164 1.36 20.23 -8.95
C GLU A 164 1.33 21.22 -7.78
N GLY A 165 1.93 22.40 -7.94
CA GLY A 165 2.05 23.42 -6.91
C GLY A 165 3.46 23.54 -6.34
N GLU A 166 3.62 24.45 -5.38
CA GLU A 166 4.86 24.57 -4.62
C GLU A 166 5.05 23.38 -3.69
N CYS A 167 6.29 22.94 -3.47
CA CYS A 167 6.57 21.95 -2.45
C CYS A 167 6.12 22.45 -1.07
N LYS A 168 5.28 21.66 -0.42
CA LYS A 168 4.83 21.89 0.94
C LYS A 168 6.03 21.72 1.89
N ASN A 169 6.37 22.75 2.65
CA ASN A 169 7.37 22.65 3.70
C ASN A 169 6.75 22.02 4.95
N CYS A 170 6.64 20.69 4.93
CA CYS A 170 6.07 19.92 6.05
C CYS A 170 7.08 19.65 7.17
N ASP A 171 8.34 20.05 6.99
CA ASP A 171 9.46 19.71 7.87
C ASP A 171 9.79 20.87 8.83
N SER A 172 8.77 21.40 9.50
CA SER A 172 8.93 22.46 10.50
C SER A 172 9.58 22.00 11.81
N GLY A 173 9.94 20.72 11.93
CA GLY A 173 10.49 20.11 13.14
C GLY A 173 9.44 20.04 14.25
N CYS A 174 8.98 18.83 14.58
CA CYS A 174 8.04 18.65 15.67
C CYS A 174 8.74 18.38 16.99
N PRO A 175 8.22 18.90 18.12
CA PRO A 175 8.70 18.54 19.43
C PRO A 175 8.44 17.04 19.70
N GLU A 176 9.35 16.38 20.43
CA GLU A 176 9.24 14.95 20.79
C GLU A 176 8.29 14.69 22.00
N ASN A 177 7.43 15.64 22.37
CA ASN A 177 6.47 15.43 23.45
C ASN A 177 5.38 14.45 23.02
N TYR A 178 5.00 13.57 23.94
CA TYR A 178 3.94 12.59 23.72
C TYR A 178 2.63 13.07 24.37
N ASP A 179 1.84 13.79 23.59
CA ASP A 179 0.50 14.28 23.93
C ASP A 179 -0.45 13.84 22.80
N PRO A 180 -0.83 12.55 22.77
CA PRO A 180 -1.37 11.93 21.57
C PRO A 180 -2.73 12.50 21.17
N VAL A 181 -3.02 12.45 19.86
CA VAL A 181 -4.32 12.78 19.28
C VAL A 181 -4.72 11.71 18.27
N CYS A 182 -6.01 11.41 18.21
CA CYS A 182 -6.56 10.54 17.18
C CYS A 182 -6.95 11.39 15.98
N GLY A 183 -6.43 11.06 14.80
CA GLY A 183 -6.80 11.71 13.55
C GLY A 183 -8.16 11.21 13.03
N SER A 184 -8.81 12.00 12.17
CA SER A 184 -10.03 11.61 11.45
C SER A 184 -9.82 10.43 10.49
N ASP A 185 -8.56 10.10 10.20
CA ASP A 185 -8.09 8.91 9.48
C ASP A 185 -7.98 7.66 10.37
N GLY A 186 -8.29 7.77 11.67
CA GLY A 186 -8.20 6.67 12.63
C GLY A 186 -6.77 6.34 13.06
N VAL A 187 -5.79 7.22 12.81
CA VAL A 187 -4.39 7.05 13.19
C VAL A 187 -4.06 7.86 14.45
N THR A 188 -3.34 7.24 15.38
CA THR A 188 -2.81 7.93 16.56
C THR A 188 -1.55 8.70 16.18
N TYR A 189 -1.57 10.02 16.38
CA TYR A 189 -0.41 10.89 16.22
C TYR A 189 0.20 11.21 17.59
N PRO A 190 1.55 11.18 17.74
CA PRO A 190 2.21 11.46 19.03
C PRO A 190 1.88 12.83 19.63
N ASN A 191 1.59 13.81 18.78
CA ASN A 191 1.10 15.12 19.13
C ASN A 191 0.46 15.81 17.91
N VAL A 192 -0.16 16.97 18.14
CA VAL A 192 -0.84 17.74 17.08
C VAL A 192 0.13 18.19 15.98
N CYS A 193 1.40 18.49 16.28
CA CYS A 193 2.38 18.85 15.25
C CYS A 193 2.63 17.69 14.29
N GLU A 194 2.74 16.47 14.81
CA GLU A 194 2.90 15.27 13.98
C GLU A 194 1.67 15.01 13.10
N LEU A 195 0.46 15.30 13.60
CA LEU A 195 -0.75 15.27 12.79
C LEU A 195 -0.73 16.32 11.69
N GLU A 196 -0.38 17.58 12.00
CA GLU A 196 -0.30 18.66 11.02
C GLU A 196 0.75 18.35 9.93
N ARG A 197 1.88 17.73 10.31
CA ARG A 197 2.88 17.26 9.36
C ARG A 197 2.35 16.18 8.45
N ALA A 198 1.61 15.21 8.99
CA ALA A 198 0.97 14.18 8.17
C ALA A 198 -0.12 14.76 7.25
N ASN A 199 -0.94 15.69 7.75
CA ASN A 199 -1.93 16.41 6.97
C ASN A 199 -1.28 17.23 5.84
N CYS A 200 -0.11 17.82 6.11
CA CYS A 200 0.68 18.50 5.08
C CYS A 200 1.16 17.53 3.99
N LEU A 201 1.60 16.33 4.34
CA LEU A 201 2.06 15.32 3.37
C LEU A 201 0.90 14.58 2.66
N SER A 202 -0.30 14.66 3.21
CA SER A 202 -1.51 14.04 2.67
C SER A 202 -2.20 14.94 1.62
N ASP A 203 -2.95 14.31 0.73
CA ASP A 203 -3.93 14.97 -0.15
C ASP A 203 -5.34 15.02 0.48
N GLU A 204 -5.56 14.24 1.56
CA GLU A 204 -6.78 14.23 2.34
C GLU A 204 -6.65 15.12 3.59
N GLU A 205 -7.72 15.81 3.96
CA GLU A 205 -7.77 16.65 5.16
C GLU A 205 -7.88 15.77 6.41
N ILE A 206 -6.79 15.70 7.17
CA ILE A 206 -6.71 15.00 8.46
C ILE A 206 -6.94 16.02 9.57
N THR A 207 -8.02 15.85 10.32
CA THR A 207 -8.36 16.68 11.49
C THR A 207 -8.19 15.86 12.76
N VAL A 208 -8.12 16.53 13.92
CA VAL A 208 -8.20 15.82 15.20
C VAL A 208 -9.63 15.32 15.39
N ALA A 209 -9.82 14.01 15.43
CA ALA A 209 -11.09 13.38 15.78
C ALA A 209 -11.36 13.54 17.29
N TYR A 210 -10.40 13.19 18.13
CA TYR A 210 -10.46 13.36 19.59
C TYR A 210 -9.06 13.36 20.22
N PRO A 211 -8.87 13.98 21.40
CA PRO A 211 -7.61 13.91 22.12
C PRO A 211 -7.33 12.48 22.62
N GLY A 212 -6.06 12.09 22.69
CA GLY A 212 -5.62 10.75 23.10
C GLY A 212 -5.34 9.80 21.94
N GLU A 213 -5.00 8.55 22.25
CA GLU A 213 -4.75 7.54 21.23
C GLU A 213 -6.06 7.02 20.61
N CYS A 214 -6.06 6.74 19.30
CA CYS A 214 -7.20 6.08 18.67
C CYS A 214 -7.50 4.72 19.35
N ASN A 215 -8.79 4.40 19.43
CA ASN A 215 -9.30 3.19 20.10
C ASN A 215 -9.01 3.11 21.61
N SER A 216 -8.45 4.17 22.21
CA SER A 216 -8.43 4.36 23.66
C SER A 216 -9.55 5.33 24.00
N CYS A 217 -10.70 4.84 24.50
CA CYS A 217 -11.78 5.72 24.96
C CYS A 217 -11.61 6.12 26.45
N ASP A 218 -10.38 6.03 26.97
CA ASP A 218 -10.07 6.25 28.39
C ASP A 218 -9.50 7.66 28.61
N PHE A 219 -10.31 8.68 28.30
CA PHE A 219 -9.99 10.06 28.65
C PHE A 219 -10.70 10.36 29.98
N GLY A 220 -9.95 10.32 31.08
CA GLY A 220 -10.52 10.37 32.43
C GLY A 220 -11.48 11.55 32.64
N CYS A 221 -12.76 11.25 32.86
CA CYS A 221 -13.77 12.28 33.12
C CYS A 221 -13.77 12.76 34.57
N SER A 222 -14.01 14.05 34.75
CA SER A 222 -14.39 14.58 36.07
C SER A 222 -15.74 13.99 36.51
N GLY A 223 -15.89 13.66 37.79
CA GLY A 223 -17.16 13.20 38.37
C GLY A 223 -18.18 14.32 38.59
N LEU A 224 -18.08 15.42 37.83
CA LEU A 224 -19.01 16.53 37.89
C LEU A 224 -20.34 16.12 37.25
N TRP A 225 -21.44 16.35 37.97
CA TRP A 225 -22.78 16.11 37.47
C TRP A 225 -23.28 17.34 36.72
N ASP A 226 -23.33 17.26 35.40
CA ASP A 226 -23.82 18.28 34.47
C ASP A 226 -24.48 17.57 33.27
N PRO A 227 -25.68 17.00 33.45
CA PRO A 227 -26.19 15.96 32.58
C PRO A 227 -26.48 16.44 31.16
N VAL A 228 -26.34 15.53 30.19
CA VAL A 228 -26.66 15.76 28.78
C VAL A 228 -27.42 14.56 28.20
N CYS A 229 -28.26 14.81 27.20
CA CYS A 229 -28.97 13.77 26.48
C CYS A 229 -28.24 13.45 25.17
N GLY A 230 -27.90 12.18 24.95
CA GLY A 230 -27.34 11.70 23.70
C GLY A 230 -28.42 11.47 22.63
N SER A 231 -28.01 11.41 21.35
CA SER A 231 -28.87 11.05 20.22
C SER A 231 -29.40 9.61 20.30
N ASP A 232 -28.81 8.78 21.17
CA ASP A 232 -29.25 7.43 21.53
C ASP A 232 -30.34 7.41 22.61
N GLY A 233 -30.80 8.57 23.08
CA GLY A 233 -31.80 8.71 24.13
C GLY A 233 -31.28 8.37 25.54
N VAL A 234 -29.96 8.27 25.73
CA VAL A 234 -29.34 7.98 27.02
C VAL A 234 -28.90 9.28 27.71
N THR A 235 -29.23 9.41 28.99
CA THR A 235 -28.71 10.50 29.83
C THR A 235 -27.29 10.18 30.27
N TYR A 236 -26.35 11.03 29.85
CA TYR A 236 -24.96 10.99 30.29
C TYR A 236 -24.74 11.98 31.43
N SER A 237 -23.96 11.58 32.45
CA SER A 237 -23.74 12.42 33.64
C SER A 237 -23.02 13.74 33.35
N ASN A 238 -22.29 13.81 32.24
CA ASN A 238 -21.72 15.01 31.66
C ASN A 238 -21.31 14.77 30.19
N LEU A 239 -20.93 15.85 29.50
CA LEU A 239 -20.48 15.79 28.11
C LEU A 239 -19.28 14.84 27.89
N CYS A 240 -18.35 14.78 28.84
CA CYS A 240 -17.21 13.86 28.74
C CYS A 240 -17.66 12.39 28.72
N GLN A 241 -18.64 12.02 29.54
CA GLN A 241 -19.18 10.65 29.53
C GLN A 241 -19.94 10.34 28.25
N LEU A 242 -20.59 11.33 27.62
CA LEU A 242 -21.16 11.20 26.29
C LEU A 242 -20.06 10.96 25.25
N GLU A 243 -18.97 11.72 25.28
CA GLU A 243 -17.84 11.57 24.36
C GLU A 243 -17.16 10.18 24.47
N ILE A 244 -17.01 9.64 25.69
CA ILE A 244 -16.53 8.26 25.89
C ILE A 244 -17.48 7.27 25.23
N ALA A 245 -18.79 7.41 25.46
CA ALA A 245 -19.77 6.51 24.86
C ALA A 245 -19.79 6.61 23.33
N ASN A 246 -19.67 7.83 22.79
CA ASN A 246 -19.54 8.07 21.36
C ASN A 246 -18.30 7.37 20.78
N CYS A 247 -17.15 7.51 21.44
CA CYS A 247 -15.92 6.82 21.06
C CYS A 247 -16.11 5.30 21.05
N LEU A 248 -16.74 4.74 22.09
CA LEU A 248 -17.04 3.30 22.19
C LEU A 248 -18.06 2.81 21.14
N ASN A 249 -18.87 3.71 20.59
CA ASN A 249 -19.86 3.43 19.55
C ASN A 249 -19.43 3.87 18.15
N GLY A 250 -18.14 4.14 17.93
CA GLY A 250 -17.62 4.43 16.59
C GLY A 250 -18.03 5.79 16.00
N GLY A 251 -18.46 6.74 16.82
CA GLY A 251 -18.81 8.10 16.37
C GLY A 251 -20.31 8.36 16.14
N ASP A 252 -21.17 7.37 16.39
CA ASP A 252 -22.61 7.44 16.06
C ASP A 252 -23.47 8.17 17.12
N ILE A 253 -22.90 8.54 18.28
CA ILE A 253 -23.63 9.19 19.37
C ILE A 253 -23.25 10.66 19.45
N SER A 254 -24.19 11.54 19.10
CA SER A 254 -24.02 12.99 19.20
C SER A 254 -24.78 13.55 20.41
N LEU A 255 -24.46 14.79 20.80
CA LEU A 255 -25.26 15.52 21.78
C LEU A 255 -26.62 15.87 21.18
N ALA A 256 -27.71 15.34 21.73
CA ALA A 256 -29.06 15.74 21.36
C ALA A 256 -29.41 17.11 21.98
N TYR A 257 -29.31 17.23 23.30
CA TYR A 257 -29.53 18.49 24.02
C TYR A 257 -28.96 18.49 25.45
N PRO A 258 -28.71 19.67 26.05
CA PRO A 258 -28.28 19.77 27.45
C PRO A 258 -29.38 19.37 28.44
N GLY A 259 -29.00 18.71 29.53
CA GLY A 259 -29.92 18.18 30.54
C GLY A 259 -30.20 16.69 30.39
N GLU A 260 -30.97 16.13 31.32
CA GLU A 260 -31.37 14.72 31.27
C GLU A 260 -32.33 14.46 30.10
N CYS A 261 -32.21 13.28 29.48
CA CYS A 261 -33.18 12.83 28.50
C CYS A 261 -34.58 12.82 29.11
N GLN A 262 -35.54 13.34 28.36
CA GLN A 262 -36.94 13.34 28.76
C GLN A 262 -37.53 12.01 28.27
N ALA A 263 -38.38 11.39 29.07
CA ALA A 263 -39.08 10.19 28.62
C ALA A 263 -39.89 10.51 27.36
N LYS A 264 -39.85 9.64 26.34
CA LYS A 264 -40.78 9.67 25.19
C LYS A 264 -42.26 9.59 25.63
N ASP A 265 -42.53 9.30 26.91
CA ASP A 265 -43.85 9.37 27.56
C ASP A 265 -44.34 10.79 27.90
N GLY A 266 -43.63 11.84 27.47
CA GLY A 266 -44.17 13.20 27.46
C GLY A 266 -45.39 13.26 26.54
N PRO A 267 -46.42 14.07 26.85
CA PRO A 267 -47.55 14.23 25.94
C PRO A 267 -47.03 14.80 24.62
N CYS A 268 -47.12 14.01 23.54
CA CYS A 268 -46.85 14.41 22.15
C CYS A 268 -47.94 15.38 21.63
N ASP A 269 -48.25 16.39 22.44
CA ASP A 269 -49.16 17.50 22.17
C ASP A 269 -48.38 18.69 21.59
N ILE A 270 -47.52 18.40 20.61
CA ILE A 270 -46.80 19.42 19.85
C ILE A 270 -47.80 20.05 18.87
N LEU A 271 -47.95 21.37 18.96
CA LEU A 271 -48.81 22.14 18.05
C LEU A 271 -48.04 22.53 16.80
N CYS A 272 -48.27 21.79 15.71
CA CYS A 272 -47.68 22.13 14.42
C CYS A 272 -48.43 23.28 13.73
N THR A 273 -47.67 24.14 13.06
CA THR A 273 -48.24 25.12 12.13
C THR A 273 -48.79 24.42 10.90
N ALA A 274 -49.90 24.87 10.33
CA ALA A 274 -50.48 24.31 9.10
C ALA A 274 -49.71 24.69 7.81
N ASN A 275 -48.41 24.97 7.92
CA ASN A 275 -47.57 25.24 6.76
C ASN A 275 -47.29 23.92 6.04
N TYR A 276 -47.49 23.90 4.72
CA TYR A 276 -47.25 22.71 3.92
C TYR A 276 -45.86 22.81 3.28
N ASP A 277 -44.91 22.08 3.84
CA ASP A 277 -43.52 21.96 3.40
C ASP A 277 -43.08 20.48 3.55
N PRO A 278 -43.50 19.61 2.63
CA PRO A 278 -43.57 18.18 2.87
C PRO A 278 -42.19 17.53 3.02
N VAL A 279 -42.13 16.47 3.83
CA VAL A 279 -40.92 15.68 4.06
C VAL A 279 -41.23 14.18 4.00
N CYS A 280 -40.27 13.37 3.56
CA CYS A 280 -40.35 11.92 3.52
C CYS A 280 -39.67 11.34 4.76
N GLY A 281 -40.38 10.51 5.53
CA GLY A 281 -39.83 9.79 6.68
C GLY A 281 -39.13 8.50 6.30
N SER A 282 -38.28 7.99 7.20
CA SER A 282 -37.62 6.69 7.07
C SER A 282 -38.60 5.51 7.03
N ASP A 283 -39.84 5.73 7.48
CA ASP A 283 -40.96 4.79 7.43
C ASP A 283 -41.69 4.78 6.06
N GLY A 284 -41.25 5.61 5.11
CA GLY A 284 -41.82 5.72 3.77
C GLY A 284 -43.10 6.55 3.70
N ASN A 285 -43.47 7.27 4.77
CA ASN A 285 -44.62 8.16 4.79
C ASN A 285 -44.23 9.62 4.50
N THR A 286 -45.12 10.33 3.82
CA THR A 286 -45.00 11.79 3.61
C THR A 286 -45.72 12.54 4.71
N TYR A 287 -45.03 13.49 5.34
CA TYR A 287 -45.56 14.39 6.36
C TYR A 287 -45.76 15.79 5.80
N GLY A 288 -46.75 16.53 6.31
CA GLY A 288 -47.08 17.87 5.80
C GLY A 288 -45.99 18.91 6.07
N ASN A 289 -45.18 18.69 7.12
CA ASN A 289 -43.98 19.46 7.45
C ASN A 289 -43.10 18.68 8.45
N ALA A 290 -41.90 19.19 8.72
CA ALA A 290 -40.97 18.60 9.68
C ALA A 290 -41.56 18.43 11.09
N CYS A 291 -42.39 19.36 11.55
CA CYS A 291 -43.06 19.22 12.85
C CYS A 291 -44.02 18.03 12.87
N GLU A 292 -44.79 17.81 11.80
CA GLU A 292 -45.70 16.65 11.72
C GLU A 292 -44.93 15.32 11.70
N LEU A 293 -43.72 15.28 11.14
CA LEU A 293 -42.82 14.13 11.23
C LEU A 293 -42.35 13.90 12.67
N GLU A 294 -41.90 14.95 13.38
CA GLU A 294 -41.49 14.86 14.79
C GLU A 294 -42.64 14.39 15.70
N VAL A 295 -43.88 14.81 15.41
CA VAL A 295 -45.05 14.32 16.14
C VAL A 295 -45.31 12.85 15.88
N ALA A 296 -45.07 12.38 14.66
CA ALA A 296 -45.23 10.98 14.32
C ALA A 296 -44.15 10.12 14.99
N ASP A 297 -42.89 10.55 14.97
CA ASP A 297 -41.78 9.91 15.69
C ASP A 297 -42.07 9.84 17.20
N CYS A 298 -42.47 10.96 17.80
CA CYS A 298 -42.84 11.03 19.23
C CYS A 298 -43.95 10.04 19.60
N LYS A 299 -44.93 9.82 18.71
CA LYS A 299 -46.06 8.92 18.94
C LYS A 299 -45.78 7.46 18.55
N SER A 300 -44.65 7.20 17.92
CA SER A 300 -44.26 5.89 17.44
C SER A 300 -43.31 5.22 18.42
N ASP A 301 -43.35 3.89 18.46
CA ASP A 301 -42.31 3.08 19.10
C ASP A 301 -41.09 2.90 18.17
N ASP A 302 -41.23 3.26 16.89
CA ASP A 302 -40.17 3.24 15.87
C ASP A 302 -39.44 4.60 15.80
N ASP A 303 -38.14 4.58 15.46
CA ASP A 303 -37.32 5.77 15.24
C ASP A 303 -37.51 6.31 13.81
N ILE A 304 -38.45 7.24 13.66
CA ILE A 304 -38.83 7.82 12.36
C ILE A 304 -37.97 9.05 12.12
N THR A 305 -36.96 8.91 11.28
CA THR A 305 -36.02 9.98 10.91
C THR A 305 -36.38 10.57 9.53
N LEU A 306 -35.85 11.75 9.23
CA LEU A 306 -36.02 12.38 7.91
C LEU A 306 -35.23 11.60 6.86
N ALA A 307 -35.92 11.02 5.86
CA ALA A 307 -35.28 10.38 4.72
C ALA A 307 -34.81 11.42 3.67
N HIS A 308 -35.71 12.31 3.26
CA HIS A 308 -35.37 13.46 2.41
C HIS A 308 -36.45 14.55 2.44
N SER A 309 -36.10 15.75 1.97
CA SER A 309 -37.05 16.84 1.73
C SER A 309 -37.98 16.51 0.55
N GLY A 310 -39.24 16.93 0.63
CA GLY A 310 -40.27 16.59 -0.36
C GLY A 310 -41.00 15.27 -0.05
N PRO A 311 -42.04 14.94 -0.81
CA PRO A 311 -42.82 13.72 -0.61
C PRO A 311 -42.06 12.45 -1.00
N CYS A 312 -42.37 11.34 -0.33
CA CYS A 312 -42.16 9.99 -0.86
C CYS A 312 -43.16 9.73 -2.02
#